data_AF-A0A8B3FDV4-F1
#
_entry.id   AF-A0A8B3FDV4-F1
#
_cell.length_a   1.000
_cell.length_b   1.000
_cell.length_c   1.000
_cell.angle_alpha   90.00
_cell.angle_beta   90.00
_cell.angle_gamma   90.00
#
_symmetry.space_group_name_H-M   'P 1'
#
loop_
_entity.id
_entity.type
_entity.pdbx_description
1 polymer ?
#
loop_
_entity_poly.entity_id
_entity_poly.type
_entity_poly.pdbx_seq_one_letter_code
_entity_poly.pdbx_strand_id
1 'polypeptide(L)'
;MNTRQQHRDIFSQRLKDARLLRGLSQKGLGIAAGIDEFVASARINRYEKGVHEASIETAQQLAETLDVPLAYFYTENDELAEMMLAFLALSPEKRAEVLALVRNDRHA
;
A
#
# COMPACT_ATOMS: atom_id res chain seq x y z
N MET A 1 -14.41 -16.27 -7.71
CA MET A 1 -14.49 -15.00 -6.92
C MET A 1 -14.96 -13.90 -7.86
N ASN A 2 -15.78 -12.95 -7.40
CA ASN A 2 -16.18 -11.78 -8.20
C ASN A 2 -15.07 -10.71 -8.13
N THR A 3 -14.88 -9.88 -9.16
CA THR A 3 -13.81 -8.86 -9.26
C THR A 3 -13.73 -7.94 -8.03
N ARG A 4 -14.86 -7.57 -7.42
CA ARG A 4 -14.89 -6.80 -6.16
C ARG A 4 -14.22 -7.54 -4.99
N GLN A 5 -14.41 -8.85 -4.90
CA GLN A 5 -13.81 -9.68 -3.86
C GLN A 5 -12.29 -9.71 -4.02
N GLN A 6 -11.80 -9.81 -5.25
CA GLN A 6 -10.37 -9.81 -5.57
C GLN A 6 -9.68 -8.49 -5.19
N HIS A 7 -10.27 -7.34 -5.55
CA HIS A 7 -9.69 -6.02 -5.21
C HIS A 7 -9.60 -5.80 -3.70
N ARG A 8 -10.61 -6.24 -2.96
CA ARG A 8 -10.62 -6.18 -1.50
C ARG A 8 -9.52 -7.05 -0.88
N ASP A 9 -9.31 -8.23 -1.42
CA ASP A 9 -8.29 -9.17 -0.93
C ASP A 9 -6.88 -8.61 -1.22
N ILE A 10 -6.66 -7.99 -2.39
CA ILE A 10 -5.41 -7.27 -2.72
C ILE A 10 -5.16 -6.12 -1.73
N PHE A 11 -6.16 -5.26 -1.50
CA PHE A 11 -6.04 -4.16 -0.54
C PHE A 11 -5.68 -4.67 0.86
N SER A 12 -6.37 -5.71 1.32
CA SER A 12 -6.17 -6.30 2.64
C SER A 12 -4.74 -6.80 2.83
N GLN A 13 -4.21 -7.49 1.81
CA GLN A 13 -2.85 -8.01 1.81
C GLN A 13 -1.81 -6.89 1.77
N ARG A 14 -1.94 -5.93 0.84
CA ARG A 14 -1.01 -4.81 0.69
C ARG A 14 -0.97 -3.89 1.90
N LEU A 15 -2.13 -3.62 2.52
CA LEU A 15 -2.20 -2.85 3.76
C LEU A 15 -1.37 -3.52 4.87
N LYS A 16 -1.54 -4.83 5.03
CA LYS A 16 -0.81 -5.61 6.03
C LYS A 16 0.70 -5.61 5.74
N ASP A 17 1.09 -5.79 4.48
CA ASP A 17 2.51 -5.82 4.09
C ASP A 17 3.19 -4.47 4.35
N ALA A 18 2.58 -3.37 3.90
CA ALA A 18 3.10 -2.02 4.17
C ALA A 18 3.18 -1.72 5.67
N ARG A 19 2.16 -2.13 6.46
CA ARG A 19 2.18 -1.98 7.91
C ARG A 19 3.34 -2.72 8.56
N LEU A 20 3.55 -3.98 8.18
CA LEU A 20 4.63 -4.80 8.72
C LEU A 20 6.00 -4.26 8.31
N LEU A 21 6.16 -3.80 7.07
CA LEU A 21 7.37 -3.15 6.59
C LEU A 21 7.73 -1.90 7.41
N ARG A 22 6.72 -1.13 7.83
CA ARG A 22 6.88 0.05 8.70
C ARG A 22 6.99 -0.30 10.19
N GLY A 23 6.93 -1.58 10.57
CA GLY A 23 7.05 -2.02 11.96
C GLY A 23 5.89 -1.59 12.87
N LEU A 24 4.72 -1.26 12.30
CA LEU A 24 3.58 -0.77 13.07
C LEU A 24 2.66 -1.90 13.52
N SER A 25 2.13 -1.80 14.75
CA SER A 25 0.98 -2.61 15.17
C SER A 25 -0.30 -2.12 14.49
N GLN A 26 -1.37 -2.94 14.47
CA GLN A 26 -2.67 -2.49 13.94
C GLN A 26 -3.19 -1.26 14.67
N LYS A 27 -3.06 -1.23 16.01
CA LYS A 27 -3.38 -0.06 16.83
C LYS A 27 -2.51 1.14 16.47
N GLY A 28 -1.19 0.93 16.34
CA GLY A 28 -0.22 1.98 16.00
C GLY A 28 -0.51 2.63 14.65
N LEU A 29 -0.78 1.83 13.62
CA LEU A 29 -1.20 2.34 12.32
C LEU A 29 -2.51 3.12 12.43
N GLY A 30 -3.51 2.58 13.13
CA GLY A 30 -4.80 3.26 13.25
C GLY A 30 -4.67 4.65 13.88
N ILE A 31 -3.94 4.75 15.00
CA ILE A 31 -3.68 6.04 15.67
C ILE A 31 -2.91 6.98 14.76
N ALA A 32 -1.84 6.51 14.12
CA ALA A 32 -1.03 7.32 13.23
C ALA A 32 -1.82 7.85 12.01
N ALA A 33 -2.82 7.09 11.56
CA ALA A 33 -3.76 7.48 10.52
C ALA A 33 -4.95 8.32 11.01
N GLY A 34 -4.92 8.80 12.26
CA GLY A 34 -5.97 9.65 12.84
C GLY A 34 -7.25 8.91 13.24
N ILE A 35 -7.23 7.58 13.34
CA ILE A 35 -8.34 6.80 13.88
C ILE A 35 -8.30 6.87 15.41
N ASP A 36 -9.46 7.11 16.02
CA ASP A 36 -9.63 7.10 17.47
C ASP A 36 -9.01 5.85 18.12
N GLU A 37 -8.26 6.06 19.19
CA GLU A 37 -7.44 5.04 19.84
C GLU A 37 -8.25 3.81 20.28
N PHE A 38 -9.48 3.99 20.73
CA PHE A 38 -10.33 2.93 21.25
C PHE A 38 -10.82 1.98 20.15
N VAL A 39 -10.85 2.46 18.90
CA VAL A 39 -11.33 1.67 17.74
C VAL A 39 -10.23 1.39 16.70
N ALA A 40 -9.05 2.00 16.85
CA ALA A 40 -7.92 1.90 15.91
C ALA A 40 -7.57 0.45 15.55
N SER A 41 -7.29 -0.39 16.54
CA SER A 41 -6.90 -1.78 16.30
C SER A 41 -7.99 -2.58 15.58
N ALA A 42 -9.24 -2.46 16.02
CA ALA A 42 -10.37 -3.18 15.44
C ALA A 42 -10.66 -2.73 14.00
N ARG A 43 -10.52 -1.42 13.71
CA ARG A 43 -10.75 -0.86 12.38
C ARG A 43 -9.70 -1.34 11.38
N ILE A 44 -8.41 -1.27 11.71
CA ILE A 44 -7.33 -1.79 10.86
C ILE A 44 -7.46 -3.31 10.69
N ASN A 45 -7.79 -4.05 11.74
CA ASN A 45 -7.99 -5.50 11.65
C ASN A 45 -9.07 -5.88 10.62
N ARG A 46 -10.20 -5.16 10.61
CA ARG A 46 -11.29 -5.40 9.64
C ARG A 46 -10.87 -5.10 8.21
N TYR A 47 -10.01 -4.11 7.99
CA TYR A 47 -9.43 -3.84 6.68
C TYR A 47 -8.47 -4.95 6.25
N GLU A 48 -7.55 -5.39 7.11
CA GLU A 48 -6.60 -6.48 6.78
C GLU A 48 -7.25 -7.86 6.62
N LYS A 49 -8.46 -8.04 7.14
CA LYS A 49 -9.26 -9.26 6.96
C LYS A 49 -10.23 -9.18 5.78
N GLY A 50 -10.30 -8.03 5.09
CA GLY A 50 -11.28 -7.80 4.04
C GLY A 50 -12.73 -7.86 4.55
N VAL A 51 -12.97 -7.62 5.84
CA VAL A 51 -14.35 -7.57 6.39
C VAL A 51 -15.03 -6.28 5.95
N HIS A 52 -14.28 -5.18 5.94
CA HIS A 52 -14.74 -3.90 5.43
C HIS A 52 -13.79 -3.35 4.38
N GLU A 53 -14.35 -2.65 3.42
CA GLU A 53 -13.59 -1.88 2.44
C GLU A 53 -13.30 -0.50 3.03
N ALA A 54 -12.06 -0.03 2.88
CA ALA A 54 -11.71 1.34 3.20
C ALA A 54 -12.23 2.26 2.08
N SER A 55 -12.75 3.43 2.43
CA SER A 55 -13.01 4.46 1.42
C SER A 55 -11.68 4.92 0.80
N ILE A 56 -11.73 5.54 -0.38
CA ILE A 56 -10.51 6.02 -1.05
C ILE A 56 -9.77 7.06 -0.20
N GLU A 57 -10.50 7.89 0.56
CA GLU A 57 -9.94 8.87 1.48
C GLU A 57 -9.24 8.18 2.66
N THR A 58 -9.84 7.12 3.19
CA THR A 58 -9.21 6.31 4.25
C THR A 58 -7.96 5.61 3.72
N ALA A 59 -8.03 5.06 2.51
CA ALA A 59 -6.89 4.43 1.85
C ALA A 59 -5.76 5.44 1.62
N GLN A 60 -6.07 6.66 1.15
CA GLN A 60 -5.10 7.73 0.98
C GLN A 60 -4.41 8.10 2.31
N GLN A 61 -5.19 8.26 3.39
CA GLN A 61 -4.64 8.55 4.73
C GLN A 61 -3.71 7.43 5.23
N LEU A 62 -4.08 6.17 5.00
CA LEU A 62 -3.24 5.02 5.35
C LEU A 62 -1.96 4.99 4.50
N ALA A 63 -2.05 5.31 3.22
CA ALA A 63 -0.91 5.33 2.30
C ALA A 63 0.12 6.40 2.74
N GLU A 64 -0.35 7.60 3.08
CA GLU A 64 0.49 8.67 3.62
C GLU A 64 1.15 8.28 4.95
N THR A 65 0.38 7.67 5.85
CA THR A 65 0.88 7.20 7.15
C THR A 65 1.95 6.12 6.99
N LEU A 66 1.80 5.26 5.99
CA LEU A 66 2.72 4.17 5.67
C LEU A 66 3.81 4.59 4.70
N ASP A 67 3.81 5.85 4.25
CA ASP A 67 4.75 6.41 3.27
C ASP A 67 4.92 5.46 2.06
N VAL A 68 3.77 5.07 1.48
CA VAL A 68 3.66 4.29 0.25
C VAL A 68 2.69 4.99 -0.71
N PRO A 69 2.78 4.77 -2.03
CA PRO A 69 1.78 5.28 -2.96
C PRO A 69 0.42 4.65 -2.70
N LEU A 70 -0.66 5.41 -2.89
CA LEU A 70 -2.02 4.86 -2.88
C LEU A 70 -2.17 3.67 -3.84
N ALA A 71 -1.54 3.73 -5.01
CA ALA A 71 -1.55 2.66 -6.01
C ALA A 71 -1.00 1.32 -5.47
N TYR A 72 -0.10 1.36 -4.48
CA TYR A 72 0.45 0.15 -3.86
C TYR A 72 -0.65 -0.75 -3.30
N PHE A 73 -1.70 -0.18 -2.69
CA PHE A 73 -2.80 -0.97 -2.13
C PHE A 73 -3.64 -1.70 -3.15
N TYR A 74 -3.58 -1.32 -4.43
CA TYR A 74 -4.39 -1.90 -5.49
C TYR A 74 -3.56 -2.64 -6.55
N THR A 75 -2.28 -2.92 -6.24
CA THR A 75 -1.38 -3.60 -7.15
C THR A 75 -1.34 -5.09 -6.87
N GLU A 76 -1.96 -5.89 -7.74
CA GLU A 76 -2.00 -7.34 -7.63
C GLU A 76 -0.63 -7.99 -7.83
N ASN A 77 0.14 -7.52 -8.81
CA ASN A 77 1.44 -8.10 -9.15
C ASN A 77 2.48 -7.74 -8.07
N ASP A 78 3.06 -8.76 -7.43
CA ASP A 78 4.05 -8.60 -6.34
C ASP A 78 5.32 -7.89 -6.80
N GLU A 79 5.84 -8.21 -7.99
CA GLU A 79 7.03 -7.56 -8.55
C GLU A 79 6.80 -6.07 -8.81
N LEU A 80 5.62 -5.70 -9.29
CA LEU A 80 5.24 -4.30 -9.51
C LEU A 80 5.06 -3.56 -8.17
N ALA A 81 4.49 -4.23 -7.16
CA ALA A 81 4.35 -3.70 -5.81
C ALA A 81 5.73 -3.41 -5.18
N GLU A 82 6.65 -4.38 -5.28
CA GLU A 82 8.04 -4.24 -4.83
C GLU A 82 8.77 -3.14 -5.61
N MET A 83 8.65 -3.13 -6.93
CA MET A 83 9.27 -2.12 -7.79
C MET A 83 8.82 -0.70 -7.42
N MET A 84 7.55 -0.48 -7.11
CA MET A 84 7.07 0.83 -6.66
C MET A 84 7.77 1.29 -5.37
N LEU A 85 7.87 0.41 -4.37
CA LEU A 85 8.53 0.75 -3.10
C LEU A 85 10.02 0.99 -3.30
N ALA A 86 10.70 0.09 -4.02
CA ALA A 86 12.12 0.21 -4.32
C ALA A 86 12.42 1.49 -5.12
N PHE A 87 11.62 1.78 -6.16
CA PHE A 87 11.77 2.98 -6.97
C PHE A 87 11.63 4.27 -6.15
N LEU A 88 10.72 4.29 -5.17
CA LEU A 88 10.54 5.45 -4.30
C LEU A 88 11.61 5.56 -3.21
N ALA A 89 12.33 4.50 -2.89
CA ALA A 89 13.51 4.59 -2.04
C ALA A 89 14.75 5.16 -2.77
N LEU A 90 14.77 5.15 -4.11
CA LEU A 90 15.88 5.67 -4.91
C LEU A 90 15.98 7.20 -4.85
N SER A 91 17.20 7.71 -5.03
CA SER A 91 17.44 9.14 -5.28
C SER A 91 16.84 9.59 -6.62
N PRO A 92 16.55 10.89 -6.80
CA PRO A 92 16.02 11.40 -8.07
C PRO A 92 16.86 11.01 -9.29
N GLU A 93 18.19 10.99 -9.16
CA GLU A 93 19.13 10.61 -10.23
C GLU A 93 18.96 9.14 -10.60
N LYS A 94 18.90 8.25 -9.60
CA LYS A 94 18.71 6.82 -9.81
C LYS A 94 17.32 6.50 -10.39
N ARG A 95 16.29 7.23 -9.98
CA ARG A 95 14.96 7.13 -10.61
C ARG A 95 15.00 7.50 -12.09
N ALA A 96 15.74 8.56 -12.45
CA ALA A 96 15.90 8.95 -13.84
C ALA A 96 16.63 7.88 -14.67
N GLU A 97 17.68 7.24 -14.11
CA GLU A 97 18.38 6.12 -14.74
C GLU A 97 17.44 4.92 -15.00
N VAL A 98 16.67 4.51 -14.00
CA VAL A 98 15.70 3.39 -14.13
C VAL A 98 14.64 3.72 -15.17
N LEU A 99 14.10 4.94 -15.17
CA LEU A 99 13.12 5.37 -16.17
C LEU A 99 13.72 5.39 -17.59
N ALA A 100 14.97 5.80 -17.75
CA ALA A 100 15.66 5.76 -19.04
C ALA A 100 15.85 4.32 -19.53
N LEU A 101 16.27 3.41 -18.64
CA LEU A 101 16.41 1.98 -18.96
C LEU A 101 15.08 1.40 -19.47
N VAL A 102 14.00 1.55 -18.72
CA VAL A 102 12.67 1.00 -19.06
C VAL A 102 12.09 1.63 -20.33
N ARG A 103 12.43 2.90 -20.64
CA ARG A 103 11.98 3.56 -21.88
C ARG A 103 12.74 3.07 -23.10
N ASN A 104 14.05 2.85 -22.97
CA ASN A 104 14.91 2.45 -24.08
C ASN A 104 14.72 0.98 -24.47
N ASP A 105 14.26 0.15 -23.53
CA ASP A 105 14.00 -1.28 -23.75
C ASP A 105 12.63 -1.55 -24.42
N ARG A 106 11.84 -0.51 -24.75
CA ARG A 106 10.52 -0.65 -25.40
C ARG A 106 10.58 -1.05 -26.89
N HIS A 107 11.69 -1.63 -27.35
CA HIS A 107 11.92 -2.02 -28.75
C HIS A 107 12.47 -3.44 -28.93
N ALA A 108 12.05 -4.41 -28.12
CA ALA A 108 12.22 -5.85 -28.41
C ALA A 108 10.85 -6.55 -28.48
#